data_AF-A0A9X0HT86-F1
#
_entry.id   AF-A0A9X0HT86-F1
#
_cell.length_a   1.000
_cell.length_b   1.000
_cell.length_c   1.000
_cell.angle_alpha   90.00
_cell.angle_beta   90.00
_cell.angle_gamma   90.00
#
_symmetry.space_group_name_H-M   'P 1'
#
loop_
_entity.id
_entity.type
_entity.pdbx_description
1 polymer ?
#
loop_
_entity_poly.entity_id
_entity_poly.type
_entity_poly.pdbx_seq_one_letter_code
_entity_poly.pdbx_strand_id
1 'polypeptide(L)'
;MTARRLAAVDAQMYWMSAKIPSDQFLLYGFAGTVTDLAEAVARIADRARGCTELRLKVRDGNPLTYPQWITADVAPNQFVMHAAGTSWPECLAAVVGLSSDQLDPRVAAWRLHVFPSVEGVPGAGLGTVAVVQIAHALGDGIRSSALAARLFGRTAPVATLDGRPPLLGLALPWRGYRAARAHRQLLRDTDAGSVAPQADSCPALRSNSQPGGLRSVRTVLRKRSQLSGPTVTVRVLAAVSTALAAHLRELGDDPSRLRAEVPMAKAGERTSHNHFGNVGVGLYPDLSTDERMARIAEDLEQRRRRAAHPAMLEAQRASAAVPAPLLRWGVGRFDPTLCSPTVTGNTVVSSVNRGPADLHFGDASVVMTAGYPSLSPMMGLTHGVHGIGDTIAISVHAAESAIGDIDSYVERLDAALPADRA
;
A
#
# COMPACT_ATOMS: atom_id res chain seq x y z
N MET A 1 0.76 -32.46 -9.93
CA MET A 1 0.19 -31.15 -9.50
C MET A 1 0.62 -30.09 -10.50
N THR A 2 -0.33 -29.33 -11.05
CA THR A 2 -0.04 -28.18 -11.92
C THR A 2 0.74 -27.13 -11.11
N ALA A 3 1.85 -26.65 -11.65
CA ALA A 3 2.67 -25.64 -10.97
C ALA A 3 1.89 -24.32 -10.80
N ARG A 4 1.74 -23.84 -9.56
CA ARG A 4 1.06 -22.57 -9.24
C ARG A 4 1.95 -21.38 -9.60
N ARG A 5 2.03 -21.03 -10.87
CA ARG A 5 2.84 -19.89 -11.37
C ARG A 5 2.28 -18.56 -10.88
N LEU A 6 3.18 -17.63 -10.55
CA LEU A 6 2.84 -16.24 -10.24
C LEU A 6 2.05 -15.63 -11.41
N ALA A 7 1.05 -14.81 -11.09
CA ALA A 7 0.44 -13.95 -12.10
C ALA A 7 1.47 -12.95 -12.65
N ALA A 8 1.25 -12.44 -13.86
CA ALA A 8 2.22 -11.54 -14.51
C ALA A 8 2.55 -10.31 -13.64
N VAL A 9 1.54 -9.72 -13.00
CA VAL A 9 1.72 -8.56 -12.10
C VAL A 9 2.47 -8.94 -10.81
N ASP A 10 2.20 -10.11 -10.23
CA ASP A 10 2.89 -10.55 -9.01
C ASP A 10 4.38 -10.84 -9.29
N ALA A 11 4.67 -11.43 -10.46
CA ALA A 11 6.05 -11.64 -10.92
C ALA A 11 6.76 -10.33 -11.26
N GLN A 12 6.04 -9.36 -11.83
CA GLN A 12 6.58 -8.02 -12.06
C GLN A 12 6.97 -7.35 -10.73
N MET A 13 6.11 -7.40 -9.71
CA MET A 13 6.43 -6.87 -8.38
C MET A 13 7.64 -7.58 -7.78
N TYR A 14 7.70 -8.91 -7.87
CA TYR A 14 8.84 -9.71 -7.42
C TYR A 14 10.15 -9.32 -8.11
N TRP A 15 10.16 -9.16 -9.44
CA TRP A 15 11.39 -8.78 -10.14
C TRP A 15 11.77 -7.32 -9.93
N MET A 16 10.77 -6.43 -9.79
CA MET A 16 11.00 -5.01 -9.52
C MET A 16 11.53 -4.76 -8.11
N SER A 17 11.22 -5.64 -7.15
CA SER A 17 11.71 -5.49 -5.76
C SER A 17 13.23 -5.55 -5.64
N ALA A 18 13.92 -6.16 -6.61
CA ALA A 18 15.37 -6.15 -6.70
C ALA A 18 15.96 -4.79 -7.13
N LYS A 19 15.12 -3.88 -7.65
CA LYS A 19 15.50 -2.53 -8.10
C LYS A 19 15.00 -1.43 -7.18
N ILE A 20 13.77 -1.59 -6.67
CA ILE A 20 13.15 -0.66 -5.72
C ILE A 20 12.63 -1.50 -4.54
N PRO A 21 13.15 -1.28 -3.32
CA PRO A 21 12.58 -1.86 -2.10
C PRO A 21 11.07 -1.66 -2.04
N SER A 22 10.31 -2.73 -1.82
CA SER A 22 8.85 -2.74 -2.02
C SER A 22 8.07 -3.45 -0.91
N ASP A 23 8.76 -3.95 0.12
CA ASP A 23 8.08 -4.59 1.24
C ASP A 23 7.07 -3.65 1.91
N GLN A 24 5.93 -4.21 2.28
CA GLN A 24 4.88 -3.51 3.01
C GLN A 24 5.04 -3.77 4.50
N PHE A 25 4.97 -2.71 5.30
CA PHE A 25 5.03 -2.78 6.76
C PHE A 25 3.66 -2.46 7.35
N LEU A 26 2.94 -3.49 7.81
CA LEU A 26 1.62 -3.36 8.43
C LEU A 26 1.77 -3.36 9.95
N LEU A 27 1.65 -2.18 10.56
CA LEU A 27 1.77 -1.98 12.00
C LEU A 27 0.41 -2.15 12.69
N TYR A 28 0.41 -2.86 13.82
CA TYR A 28 -0.73 -3.03 14.72
C TYR A 28 -0.29 -2.71 16.15
N GLY A 29 -0.99 -1.80 16.81
CA GLY A 29 -0.80 -1.50 18.23
C GLY A 29 -1.87 -2.21 19.06
N PHE A 30 -1.44 -2.95 20.08
CA PHE A 30 -2.29 -3.66 21.02
C PHE A 30 -2.20 -3.00 22.40
N ALA A 31 -3.34 -2.87 23.09
CA ALA A 31 -3.39 -2.25 24.41
C ALA A 31 -2.77 -3.16 25.49
N GLY A 32 -1.82 -2.61 26.24
CA GLY A 32 -1.15 -3.30 27.33
C GLY A 32 0.04 -4.17 26.90
N THR A 33 0.69 -4.72 27.91
CA THR A 33 1.75 -5.72 27.75
C THR A 33 1.12 -7.10 27.60
N VAL A 34 1.80 -7.99 26.87
CA VAL A 34 1.37 -9.38 26.73
C VAL A 34 2.02 -10.22 27.83
N THR A 35 1.20 -10.93 28.59
CA THR A 35 1.65 -11.70 29.77
C THR A 35 2.63 -12.83 29.39
N ASP A 36 2.31 -13.59 28.34
CA ASP A 36 3.17 -14.63 27.78
C ASP A 36 3.41 -14.39 26.28
N LEU A 37 4.52 -13.71 25.99
CA LEU A 37 4.95 -13.42 24.62
C LEU A 37 5.29 -14.69 23.84
N ALA A 38 5.86 -15.71 24.48
CA ALA A 38 6.25 -16.94 23.81
C ALA A 38 5.01 -17.71 23.35
N GLU A 39 4.01 -17.82 24.21
CA GLU A 39 2.72 -18.43 23.88
C GLU A 39 1.97 -17.60 22.83
N ALA A 40 1.97 -16.27 22.93
CA ALA A 40 1.38 -15.41 21.91
C ALA A 40 2.00 -15.65 20.53
N VAL A 41 3.33 -15.68 20.43
CA VAL A 41 4.05 -15.98 19.18
C VAL A 41 3.74 -17.41 18.68
N ALA A 42 3.71 -18.39 19.57
CA ALA A 42 3.36 -19.78 19.21
C ALA A 42 1.96 -19.86 18.58
N ARG A 43 0.96 -19.17 19.14
CA ARG A 43 -0.39 -19.09 18.56
C ARG A 43 -0.40 -18.43 17.19
N ILE A 44 0.40 -17.39 16.97
CA ILE A 44 0.54 -16.79 15.64
C ILE A 44 1.17 -17.80 14.66
N ALA A 45 2.21 -18.53 15.08
CA ALA A 45 2.84 -19.54 14.26
C ALA A 45 1.87 -20.66 13.86
N ASP A 46 1.01 -21.12 14.77
CA ASP A 46 -0.01 -22.13 14.47
C ASP A 46 -1.04 -21.62 13.48
N ARG A 47 -1.52 -20.39 13.64
CA ARG A 47 -2.44 -19.75 12.68
C ARG A 47 -1.80 -19.59 11.30
N ALA A 48 -0.51 -19.28 11.25
CA ALA A 48 0.26 -19.21 10.01
C ALA A 48 0.40 -20.59 9.34
N ARG A 49 0.70 -21.64 10.12
CA ARG A 49 0.76 -23.03 9.60
C ARG A 49 -0.60 -23.51 9.07
N GLY A 50 -1.68 -23.08 9.71
CA GLY A 50 -3.06 -23.35 9.29
C GLY A 50 -3.56 -22.52 8.10
N CYS A 51 -2.74 -21.63 7.54
CA CYS A 51 -3.09 -20.78 6.40
C CYS A 51 -2.16 -21.06 5.22
N THR A 52 -2.69 -21.66 4.15
CA THR A 52 -1.90 -22.02 2.96
C THR A 52 -1.17 -20.85 2.34
N GLU A 53 -1.77 -19.66 2.36
CA GLU A 53 -1.21 -18.45 1.76
C GLU A 53 -0.06 -17.84 2.59
N LEU A 54 -0.03 -18.07 3.91
CA LEU A 54 1.10 -17.69 4.78
C LEU A 54 2.26 -18.67 4.69
N ARG A 55 2.08 -19.79 4.00
CA ARG A 55 3.11 -20.80 3.77
C ARG A 55 3.76 -20.70 2.39
N LEU A 56 3.47 -19.63 1.64
CA LEU A 56 3.99 -19.46 0.29
C LEU A 56 5.40 -18.87 0.29
N LYS A 57 6.24 -19.44 -0.58
CA LYS A 57 7.50 -18.85 -1.02
C LYS A 57 7.64 -18.95 -2.54
N VAL A 58 8.53 -18.15 -3.10
CA VAL A 58 8.80 -18.08 -4.54
C VAL A 58 9.89 -19.08 -4.91
N ARG A 59 9.63 -19.89 -5.93
CA ARG A 59 10.65 -20.66 -6.66
C ARG A 59 10.85 -20.04 -8.04
N ASP A 60 11.95 -19.32 -8.22
CA ASP A 60 12.40 -18.82 -9.52
C ASP A 60 13.63 -19.61 -9.97
N GLY A 61 13.50 -20.43 -11.02
CA GLY A 61 14.56 -21.35 -11.44
C GLY A 61 14.88 -21.32 -12.94
N ASN A 62 13.92 -20.95 -13.80
CA ASN A 62 14.14 -20.87 -15.24
C ASN A 62 13.73 -19.47 -15.74
N PRO A 63 14.65 -18.69 -16.34
CA PRO A 63 14.38 -17.34 -16.81
C PRO A 63 13.30 -17.28 -17.91
N LEU A 64 13.05 -18.41 -18.60
CA LEU A 64 12.02 -18.53 -19.64
C LEU A 64 10.60 -18.72 -19.10
N THR A 65 10.45 -18.92 -17.80
CA THR A 65 9.16 -19.19 -17.17
C THR A 65 8.85 -18.19 -16.06
N TYR A 66 7.57 -18.08 -15.73
CA TYR A 66 7.16 -17.36 -14.54
C TYR A 66 7.60 -18.12 -13.28
N PRO A 67 8.02 -17.40 -12.21
CA PRO A 67 8.29 -18.01 -10.92
C PRO A 67 7.04 -18.72 -10.40
N GLN A 68 7.21 -19.62 -9.44
CA GLN A 68 6.14 -20.45 -8.91
C GLN A 68 5.97 -20.23 -7.42
N TRP A 69 4.71 -20.20 -6.98
CA TRP A 69 4.37 -20.36 -5.58
C TRP A 69 4.56 -21.82 -5.18
N ILE A 70 5.36 -22.04 -4.14
CA ILE A 70 5.50 -23.34 -3.49
C ILE A 70 5.20 -23.19 -2.01
N THR A 71 4.70 -24.26 -1.42
CA THR A 71 4.44 -24.34 0.02
C THR A 71 5.74 -24.63 0.77
N ALA A 72 5.93 -23.95 1.89
CA ALA A 72 6.99 -24.17 2.86
C ALA A 72 6.40 -24.19 4.27
N ASP A 73 7.20 -24.64 5.24
CA ASP A 73 6.83 -24.47 6.64
C ASP A 73 7.15 -23.07 7.14
N VAL A 74 6.45 -22.68 8.20
CA VAL A 74 6.67 -21.41 8.89
C VAL A 74 7.92 -21.55 9.75
N ALA A 75 8.97 -20.83 9.38
CA ALA A 75 10.27 -20.93 10.02
C ALA A 75 10.37 -20.02 11.26
N PRO A 76 11.13 -20.40 12.31
CA PRO A 76 11.30 -19.58 13.51
C PRO A 76 11.86 -18.17 13.22
N ASN A 77 12.72 -18.04 12.20
CA ASN A 77 13.30 -16.75 11.80
C ASN A 77 12.30 -15.77 11.13
N GLN A 78 11.04 -16.18 10.94
CA GLN A 78 9.96 -15.29 10.56
C GLN A 78 9.40 -14.49 11.75
N PHE A 79 9.81 -14.80 12.98
CA PHE A 79 9.44 -14.08 14.19
C PHE A 79 10.65 -13.38 14.78
N VAL A 80 10.62 -12.06 14.80
CA VAL A 80 11.72 -11.22 15.31
C VAL A 80 11.21 -10.47 16.53
N MET A 81 11.85 -10.72 17.67
CA MET A 81 11.60 -9.97 18.91
C MET A 81 12.58 -8.81 18.99
N HIS A 82 12.05 -7.61 19.21
CA HIS A 82 12.84 -6.41 19.46
C HIS A 82 12.99 -6.15 20.96
N ALA A 83 13.86 -5.20 21.31
CA ALA A 83 14.03 -4.77 22.69
C ALA A 83 12.71 -4.24 23.28
N ALA A 84 12.47 -4.55 24.56
CA ALA A 84 11.32 -4.04 25.31
C ALA A 84 11.57 -2.62 25.82
N GLY A 85 10.50 -1.89 26.14
CA GLY A 85 10.59 -0.59 26.82
C GLY A 85 11.02 0.56 25.93
N THR A 86 10.89 0.42 24.61
CA THR A 86 11.16 1.52 23.67
C THR A 86 10.01 2.52 23.70
N SER A 87 10.30 3.79 23.51
CA SER A 87 9.28 4.81 23.24
C SER A 87 8.65 4.61 21.85
N TRP A 88 7.46 5.15 21.64
CA TRP A 88 6.78 5.12 20.35
C TRP A 88 7.60 5.72 19.20
N PRO A 89 8.27 6.88 19.35
CA PRO A 89 9.18 7.40 18.34
C PRO A 89 10.35 6.46 18.00
N GLU A 90 10.94 5.80 19.01
CA GLU A 90 12.01 4.81 18.79
C GLU A 90 11.49 3.56 18.07
N CYS A 91 10.30 3.09 18.41
CA CYS A 91 9.63 2.00 17.70
C CYS A 91 9.40 2.37 16.22
N LEU A 92 8.91 3.58 15.94
CA LEU A 92 8.74 4.07 14.57
C LEU A 92 10.07 4.21 13.82
N ALA A 93 11.13 4.69 14.48
CA ALA A 93 12.47 4.75 13.89
C ALA A 93 13.01 3.35 13.54
N ALA A 94 12.79 2.36 14.43
CA ALA A 94 13.14 0.97 14.15
C ALA A 94 12.34 0.42 12.96
N VAL A 95 11.04 0.73 12.86
CA VAL A 95 10.19 0.35 11.72
C VAL A 95 10.68 0.94 10.40
N VAL A 96 11.12 2.20 10.39
CA VAL A 96 11.76 2.80 9.20
C VAL A 96 13.05 2.07 8.86
N GLY A 97 13.85 1.72 9.86
CA GLY A 97 15.08 0.94 9.69
C GLY A 97 14.86 -0.40 8.98
N LEU A 98 13.71 -1.06 9.22
CA LEU A 98 13.36 -2.33 8.56
C LEU A 98 13.28 -2.23 7.03
N SER A 99 13.07 -1.03 6.47
CA SER A 99 13.10 -0.83 5.01
C SER A 99 14.44 -1.20 4.36
N SER A 100 15.52 -1.21 5.14
CA SER A 100 16.85 -1.64 4.67
C SER A 100 17.03 -3.16 4.65
N ASP A 101 16.18 -3.91 5.36
CA ASP A 101 16.20 -5.38 5.42
C ASP A 101 15.01 -5.96 4.67
N GLN A 102 15.05 -5.88 3.34
CA GLN A 102 14.01 -6.42 2.47
C GLN A 102 13.97 -7.96 2.53
N LEU A 103 12.77 -8.52 2.48
CA LEU A 103 12.55 -9.96 2.38
C LEU A 103 13.07 -10.49 1.04
N ASP A 104 13.65 -11.68 1.07
CA ASP A 104 13.77 -12.53 -0.11
C ASP A 104 12.59 -13.50 -0.14
N PRO A 105 11.61 -13.32 -1.05
CA PRO A 105 10.44 -14.18 -1.15
C PRO A 105 10.78 -15.65 -1.45
N ARG A 106 12.02 -15.96 -1.85
CA ARG A 106 12.51 -17.34 -2.02
C ARG A 106 12.80 -18.03 -0.69
N VAL A 107 13.04 -17.26 0.36
CA VAL A 107 13.26 -17.73 1.73
C VAL A 107 11.96 -17.63 2.52
N ALA A 108 11.41 -16.41 2.63
CA ALA A 108 10.16 -16.12 3.32
C ALA A 108 9.44 -14.94 2.66
N ALA A 109 8.14 -15.06 2.42
CA ALA A 109 7.35 -13.98 1.80
C ALA A 109 6.77 -12.99 2.83
N TRP A 110 6.92 -13.28 4.13
CA TRP A 110 6.51 -12.40 5.22
C TRP A 110 7.33 -12.67 6.50
N ARG A 111 7.34 -11.69 7.40
CA ARG A 111 7.98 -11.74 8.73
C ARG A 111 7.16 -10.91 9.73
N LEU A 112 7.11 -11.34 10.98
CA LEU A 112 6.50 -10.62 12.10
C LEU A 112 7.60 -10.05 13.00
N HIS A 113 7.56 -8.74 13.22
CA HIS A 113 8.36 -8.05 14.21
C HIS A 113 7.49 -7.71 15.41
N VAL A 114 7.95 -8.04 16.61
CA VAL A 114 7.24 -7.77 17.87
C VAL A 114 8.08 -6.82 18.71
N PHE A 115 7.49 -5.70 19.09
CA PHE A 115 8.06 -4.70 20.00
C PHE A 115 7.22 -4.76 21.29
N PRO A 116 7.73 -5.40 22.35
CA PRO A 116 7.02 -5.50 23.62
C PRO A 116 7.14 -4.21 24.44
N SER A 117 6.11 -3.90 25.22
CA SER A 117 6.12 -2.80 26.21
C SER A 117 6.55 -1.44 25.63
N VAL A 118 5.93 -1.03 24.54
CA VAL A 118 6.17 0.27 23.90
C VAL A 118 5.43 1.38 24.66
N GLU A 119 6.14 2.41 25.07
CA GLU A 119 5.59 3.58 25.75
C GLU A 119 5.07 4.63 24.75
N GLY A 120 3.98 5.32 25.10
CA GLY A 120 3.36 6.35 24.26
C GLY A 120 2.62 5.81 23.03
N VAL A 121 2.21 4.53 23.01
CA VAL A 121 1.43 3.97 21.89
C VAL A 121 0.11 4.74 21.73
N PRO A 122 -0.16 5.34 20.55
CA PRO A 122 -1.39 6.08 20.33
C PRO A 122 -2.64 5.22 20.60
N GLY A 123 -3.50 5.67 21.52
CA GLY A 123 -4.73 4.98 21.91
C GLY A 123 -4.57 3.91 23.01
N ALA A 124 -3.37 3.64 23.51
CA ALA A 124 -3.13 2.70 24.61
C ALA A 124 -2.20 3.23 25.73
N GLY A 125 -1.36 4.23 25.46
CA GLY A 125 -0.34 4.68 26.42
C GLY A 125 0.81 3.67 26.48
N LEU A 126 0.62 2.54 27.16
CA LEU A 126 1.56 1.41 27.14
C LEU A 126 0.96 0.27 26.31
N GLY A 127 1.73 -0.29 25.38
CA GLY A 127 1.21 -1.31 24.47
C GLY A 127 2.25 -2.25 23.90
N THR A 128 1.79 -3.25 23.16
CA THR A 128 2.64 -4.11 22.34
C THR A 128 2.43 -3.75 20.88
N VAL A 129 3.51 -3.55 20.13
CA VAL A 129 3.44 -3.24 18.70
C VAL A 129 3.89 -4.43 17.90
N ALA A 130 3.07 -4.88 16.96
CA ALA A 130 3.41 -5.94 16.02
C ALA A 130 3.41 -5.40 14.59
N VAL A 131 4.48 -5.64 13.85
CA VAL A 131 4.64 -5.19 12.46
C VAL A 131 4.79 -6.40 11.57
N VAL A 132 3.84 -6.58 10.66
CA VAL A 132 3.90 -7.62 9.64
C VAL A 132 4.56 -7.04 8.39
N GLN A 133 5.81 -7.45 8.14
CA GLN A 133 6.54 -7.18 6.91
C GLN A 133 6.09 -8.20 5.86
N ILE A 134 5.63 -7.75 4.70
CA ILE A 134 5.13 -8.62 3.63
C ILE A 134 5.74 -8.19 2.29
N ALA A 135 6.33 -9.14 1.56
CA ALA A 135 6.80 -8.90 0.22
C ALA A 135 5.63 -8.54 -0.71
N HIS A 136 5.79 -7.49 -1.52
CA HIS A 136 4.70 -7.00 -2.38
C HIS A 136 4.19 -8.05 -3.38
N ALA A 137 5.01 -9.05 -3.72
CA ALA A 137 4.60 -10.20 -4.53
C ALA A 137 3.48 -11.03 -3.86
N LEU A 138 3.42 -11.08 -2.53
CA LEU A 138 2.44 -11.88 -1.76
C LEU A 138 1.07 -11.19 -1.65
N GLY A 139 0.98 -9.88 -1.87
CA GLY A 139 -0.31 -9.19 -1.82
C GLY A 139 -0.24 -7.69 -2.00
N ASP A 140 -1.34 -7.12 -2.48
CA ASP A 140 -1.65 -5.71 -2.29
C ASP A 140 -2.10 -5.40 -0.86
N GLY A 141 -2.31 -4.13 -0.52
CA GLY A 141 -2.68 -3.70 0.84
C GLY A 141 -3.94 -4.36 1.40
N ILE A 142 -4.94 -4.67 0.56
CA ILE A 142 -6.16 -5.38 1.00
C ILE A 142 -5.81 -6.82 1.36
N ARG A 143 -5.10 -7.50 0.46
CA ARG A 143 -4.72 -8.90 0.63
C ARG A 143 -3.75 -9.08 1.82
N SER A 144 -2.76 -8.21 1.93
CA SER A 144 -1.79 -8.18 3.05
C SER A 144 -2.47 -7.92 4.39
N SER A 145 -3.48 -7.04 4.42
CA SER A 145 -4.29 -6.80 5.63
C SER A 145 -5.12 -8.03 6.02
N ALA A 146 -5.67 -8.76 5.05
CA ALA A 146 -6.40 -10.00 5.33
C ALA A 146 -5.47 -11.11 5.89
N LEU A 147 -4.24 -11.22 5.36
CA LEU A 147 -3.22 -12.15 5.87
C LEU A 147 -2.80 -11.79 7.30
N ALA A 148 -2.54 -10.51 7.57
CA ALA A 148 -2.22 -10.03 8.91
C ALA A 148 -3.38 -10.25 9.89
N ALA A 149 -4.62 -9.96 9.49
CA ALA A 149 -5.79 -10.24 10.30
C ALA A 149 -5.93 -11.73 10.66
N ARG A 150 -5.61 -12.63 9.72
CA ARG A 150 -5.58 -14.08 9.97
C ARG A 150 -4.54 -14.46 11.02
N LEU A 151 -3.34 -13.85 10.97
CA LEU A 151 -2.32 -14.03 12.02
C LEU A 151 -2.90 -13.62 13.40
N PHE A 152 -3.54 -12.46 13.48
CA PHE A 152 -4.08 -11.92 14.74
C PHE A 152 -5.47 -12.44 15.15
N GLY A 153 -5.91 -13.57 14.58
CA GLY A 153 -7.04 -14.34 15.10
C GLY A 153 -8.35 -14.25 14.32
N ARG A 154 -8.41 -13.45 13.24
CA ARG A 154 -9.60 -13.43 12.39
C ARG A 154 -9.80 -14.76 11.68
N THR A 155 -11.00 -15.33 11.79
CA THR A 155 -11.30 -16.67 11.26
C THR A 155 -11.61 -16.68 9.76
N ALA A 156 -11.98 -15.52 9.20
CA ALA A 156 -12.29 -15.37 7.78
C ALA A 156 -11.17 -15.95 6.90
N PRO A 157 -11.49 -16.86 5.96
CA PRO A 157 -10.47 -17.45 5.10
C PRO A 157 -9.93 -16.40 4.14
N VAL A 158 -8.62 -16.50 3.87
CA VAL A 158 -7.98 -15.69 2.84
C VAL A 158 -7.99 -16.48 1.54
N ALA A 159 -8.65 -15.92 0.51
CA ALA A 159 -8.86 -16.62 -0.76
C ALA A 159 -7.54 -17.12 -1.37
N THR A 160 -7.49 -18.42 -1.66
CA THR A 160 -6.44 -19.04 -2.47
C THR A 160 -6.66 -18.66 -3.92
N LEU A 161 -5.61 -18.14 -4.57
CA LEU A 161 -5.66 -17.75 -5.97
C LEU A 161 -5.05 -18.81 -6.87
N ASP A 162 -5.72 -19.18 -7.95
CA ASP A 162 -5.18 -20.13 -8.90
C ASP A 162 -3.90 -19.63 -9.57
N GLY A 163 -3.07 -20.59 -9.97
CA GLY A 163 -1.86 -20.31 -10.73
C GLY A 163 -2.19 -19.83 -12.15
N ARG A 164 -1.28 -19.06 -12.74
CA ARG A 164 -1.38 -18.69 -14.17
C ARG A 164 -1.50 -19.96 -15.04
N PRO A 165 -2.48 -20.02 -15.98
CA PRO A 165 -2.61 -21.12 -16.91
C PRO A 165 -1.33 -21.36 -17.76
N PRO A 166 -0.99 -22.63 -18.07
CA PRO A 166 0.11 -22.92 -18.97
C PRO A 166 -0.19 -22.36 -20.37
N LEU A 167 0.87 -22.02 -21.12
CA LEU A 167 0.78 -21.56 -22.52
C LEU A 167 -0.09 -20.31 -22.77
N LEU A 168 -0.51 -19.59 -21.72
CA LEU A 168 -1.26 -18.31 -21.87
C LEU A 168 -0.53 -17.29 -22.77
N GLY A 169 0.80 -17.40 -22.86
CA GLY A 169 1.63 -16.61 -23.79
C GLY A 169 1.23 -16.71 -25.26
N LEU A 170 0.74 -17.87 -25.70
CA LEU A 170 0.30 -18.09 -27.09
C LEU A 170 -0.93 -17.25 -27.45
N ALA A 171 -1.74 -16.86 -26.46
CA ALA A 171 -2.90 -16.02 -26.67
C ALA A 171 -2.56 -14.53 -26.79
N LEU A 172 -1.29 -14.12 -26.62
CA LEU A 172 -0.90 -12.70 -26.61
C LEU A 172 -1.35 -11.94 -27.88
N PRO A 173 -1.17 -12.44 -29.12
CA PRO A 173 -1.60 -11.70 -30.31
C PRO A 173 -3.11 -11.43 -30.32
N TRP A 174 -3.92 -12.46 -30.00
CA TRP A 174 -5.37 -12.34 -29.90
C TRP A 174 -5.80 -11.40 -28.77
N ARG A 175 -5.18 -11.52 -27.58
CA ARG A 175 -5.45 -10.64 -26.44
C ARG A 175 -5.06 -9.20 -26.73
N GLY A 176 -3.94 -8.99 -27.43
CA GLY A 176 -3.49 -7.68 -27.91
C GLY A 176 -4.49 -7.06 -28.89
N TYR A 177 -4.98 -7.83 -29.86
CA TYR A 177 -6.03 -7.37 -30.78
C TYR A 177 -7.31 -6.97 -30.04
N ARG A 178 -7.79 -7.80 -29.11
CA ARG A 178 -8.98 -7.49 -28.29
C ARG A 178 -8.78 -6.25 -27.42
N ALA A 179 -7.61 -6.12 -26.78
CA ALA A 179 -7.27 -4.95 -26.00
C ALA A 179 -7.22 -3.68 -26.87
N ALA A 180 -6.61 -3.74 -28.05
CA ALA A 180 -6.57 -2.62 -28.99
C ALA A 180 -7.98 -2.21 -29.47
N ARG A 181 -8.84 -3.18 -29.81
CA ARG A 181 -10.24 -2.92 -30.18
C ARG A 181 -11.01 -2.27 -29.03
N ALA A 182 -10.90 -2.82 -27.82
CA ALA A 182 -11.58 -2.27 -26.65
C ALA A 182 -11.02 -0.89 -26.26
N HIS A 183 -9.72 -0.65 -26.46
CA HIS A 183 -9.11 0.66 -26.27
C HIS A 183 -9.65 1.70 -27.25
N ARG A 184 -9.86 1.35 -28.53
CA ARG A 184 -10.55 2.25 -29.47
C ARG A 184 -11.98 2.56 -29.03
N GLN A 185 -12.68 1.61 -28.42
CA GLN A 185 -14.00 1.88 -27.84
C GLN A 185 -13.90 2.84 -26.65
N LEU A 186 -12.93 2.65 -25.75
CA LEU A 186 -12.67 3.57 -24.64
C LEU A 186 -12.42 5.00 -25.14
N LEU A 187 -11.65 5.17 -26.23
CA LEU A 187 -11.41 6.49 -26.81
C LEU A 187 -12.72 7.12 -27.31
N ARG A 188 -13.56 6.37 -28.03
CA ARG A 188 -14.88 6.87 -28.46
C ARG A 188 -15.80 7.22 -27.28
N ASP A 189 -15.81 6.39 -26.24
CA ASP A 189 -16.64 6.63 -25.05
C ASP A 189 -16.13 7.83 -24.24
N THR A 190 -14.81 8.10 -24.30
CA THR A 190 -14.22 9.34 -23.78
C THR A 190 -14.57 10.55 -24.64
N ASP A 191 -14.48 10.46 -25.96
CA ASP A 191 -14.86 11.54 -26.89
C ASP A 191 -16.36 11.87 -26.79
N ALA A 192 -17.20 10.85 -26.54
CA ALA A 192 -18.63 10.99 -26.31
C ALA A 192 -18.99 11.44 -24.87
N GLY A 193 -18.01 11.68 -24.00
CA GLY A 193 -18.22 12.11 -22.61
C GLY A 193 -18.83 11.06 -21.68
N SER A 194 -18.97 9.81 -22.13
CA SER A 194 -19.54 8.71 -21.32
C SER A 194 -18.57 8.22 -20.24
N VAL A 195 -17.26 8.33 -20.48
CA VAL A 195 -16.20 7.98 -19.53
C VAL A 195 -15.15 9.07 -19.50
N ALA A 196 -14.83 9.59 -18.32
CA ALA A 196 -13.79 10.62 -18.17
C ALA A 196 -12.44 10.18 -18.78
N PRO A 197 -11.66 11.10 -19.35
CA PRO A 197 -10.32 10.79 -19.86
C PRO A 197 -9.39 10.30 -18.73
N GLN A 198 -8.23 9.76 -19.12
CA GLN A 198 -7.16 9.50 -18.16
C GLN A 198 -6.80 10.82 -17.47
N ALA A 199 -6.54 10.77 -16.17
CA ALA A 199 -6.14 11.96 -15.43
C ALA A 199 -4.80 12.48 -15.99
N ASP A 200 -4.70 13.77 -16.29
CA ASP A 200 -3.45 14.38 -16.73
C ASP A 200 -2.35 14.23 -15.67
N SER A 201 -1.08 14.20 -16.11
CA SER A 201 0.04 14.32 -15.19
C SER A 201 0.16 15.77 -14.65
N CYS A 202 0.72 15.93 -13.46
CA CYS A 202 1.13 17.23 -12.92
C CYS A 202 2.67 17.38 -12.98
N PRO A 203 3.19 18.62 -12.92
CA PRO A 203 4.61 18.84 -12.71
C PRO A 203 5.12 18.11 -11.45
N ALA A 204 6.30 17.52 -11.55
CA ALA A 204 7.01 17.02 -10.38
C ALA A 204 7.38 18.21 -9.47
N LEU A 205 7.15 18.06 -8.16
CA LEU A 205 7.55 19.01 -7.14
C LEU A 205 8.68 18.41 -6.29
N ARG A 206 9.21 19.12 -5.30
CA ARG A 206 10.28 18.57 -4.45
C ARG A 206 9.86 17.30 -3.70
N SER A 207 8.56 17.13 -3.44
CA SER A 207 8.00 15.91 -2.83
C SER A 207 8.16 14.67 -3.72
N ASN A 208 8.45 14.87 -5.01
CA ASN A 208 8.74 13.82 -5.99
C ASN A 208 10.25 13.60 -6.19
N SER A 209 11.11 14.35 -5.51
CA SER A 209 12.57 14.14 -5.57
C SER A 209 12.96 12.78 -5.02
N GLN A 210 14.10 12.27 -5.49
CA GLN A 210 14.67 11.04 -4.95
C GLN A 210 14.83 11.15 -3.42
N PRO A 211 14.35 10.16 -2.64
CA PRO A 211 14.44 10.18 -1.18
C PRO A 211 15.89 10.25 -0.69
N GLY A 212 16.28 11.40 -0.13
CA GLY A 212 17.59 11.66 0.47
C GLY A 212 17.46 12.19 1.90
N GLY A 213 18.55 12.10 2.66
CA GLY A 213 18.56 12.49 4.08
C GLY A 213 17.83 11.50 4.99
N LEU A 214 17.41 11.97 6.16
CA LEU A 214 16.71 11.15 7.14
C LEU A 214 15.33 10.74 6.60
N ARG A 215 14.96 9.47 6.78
CA ARG A 215 13.60 8.97 6.52
C ARG A 215 12.87 8.85 7.84
N SER A 216 11.66 9.36 7.88
CA SER A 216 10.87 9.40 9.10
C SER A 216 9.43 9.01 8.82
N VAL A 217 8.81 8.42 9.84
CA VAL A 217 7.37 8.16 9.83
C VAL A 217 6.70 8.78 11.04
N ARG A 218 5.46 9.21 10.85
CA ARG A 218 4.57 9.71 11.90
C ARG A 218 3.18 9.15 11.72
N THR A 219 2.37 9.21 12.76
CA THR A 219 1.00 8.69 12.73
C THR A 219 0.10 9.58 13.57
N VAL A 220 -0.97 10.06 12.95
CA VAL A 220 -2.04 10.82 13.59
C VAL A 220 -3.26 9.93 13.70
N LEU A 221 -3.90 9.88 14.88
CA LEU A 221 -5.15 9.13 15.07
C LEU A 221 -6.36 10.05 15.03
N ARG A 222 -7.45 9.54 14.46
CA ARG A 222 -8.79 10.11 14.50
C ARG A 222 -9.82 9.00 14.71
N LYS A 223 -10.97 9.35 15.29
CA LYS A 223 -12.17 8.53 15.26
C LYS A 223 -12.85 8.66 13.91
N ARG A 224 -13.50 7.60 13.45
CA ARG A 224 -14.22 7.60 12.16
C ARG A 224 -15.32 8.66 12.15
N SER A 225 -15.99 8.87 13.30
CA SER A 225 -17.02 9.90 13.49
C SER A 225 -16.52 11.33 13.27
N GLN A 226 -15.25 11.61 13.55
CA GLN A 226 -14.64 12.93 13.34
C GLN A 226 -14.39 13.21 11.85
N LEU A 227 -14.17 12.17 11.05
CA LEU A 227 -13.87 12.28 9.62
C LEU A 227 -15.14 12.28 8.76
N SER A 228 -16.05 13.20 9.09
CA SER A 228 -17.30 13.41 8.36
C SER A 228 -17.06 13.87 6.93
N GLY A 229 -18.01 13.61 6.03
CA GLY A 229 -17.90 13.92 4.60
C GLY A 229 -18.25 12.71 3.74
N PRO A 230 -18.04 12.77 2.42
CA PRO A 230 -18.45 11.70 1.51
C PRO A 230 -17.81 10.34 1.85
N THR A 231 -16.51 10.34 2.16
CA THR A 231 -15.77 9.19 2.69
C THR A 231 -14.59 9.66 3.54
N VAL A 232 -14.07 8.77 4.40
CA VAL A 232 -12.82 8.99 5.15
C VAL A 232 -11.67 9.35 4.20
N THR A 233 -11.53 8.65 3.08
CA THR A 233 -10.46 8.91 2.10
C THR A 233 -10.57 10.32 1.51
N VAL A 234 -11.78 10.77 1.16
CA VAL A 234 -12.01 12.12 0.62
C VAL A 234 -11.66 13.19 1.66
N ARG A 235 -12.09 13.01 2.91
CA ARG A 235 -11.77 13.95 4.00
C ARG A 235 -10.26 14.05 4.23
N VAL A 236 -9.56 12.92 4.26
CA VAL A 236 -8.11 12.91 4.47
C VAL A 236 -7.37 13.50 3.26
N LEU A 237 -7.80 13.21 2.02
CA LEU A 237 -7.23 13.86 0.83
C LEU A 237 -7.39 15.38 0.88
N ALA A 238 -8.55 15.88 1.32
CA ALA A 238 -8.77 17.32 1.49
C ALA A 238 -7.84 17.94 2.55
N ALA A 239 -7.62 17.25 3.67
CA ALA A 239 -6.68 17.68 4.71
C ALA A 239 -5.22 17.64 4.24
N VAL A 240 -4.81 16.55 3.55
CA VAL A 240 -3.50 16.43 2.91
C VAL A 240 -3.30 17.55 1.90
N SER A 241 -4.33 17.91 1.12
CA SER A 241 -4.25 19.05 0.22
C SER A 241 -3.96 20.37 0.95
N THR A 242 -4.64 20.66 2.06
CA THR A 242 -4.41 21.89 2.83
C THR A 242 -2.99 21.92 3.36
N ALA A 243 -2.61 20.86 4.09
CA ALA A 243 -1.32 20.79 4.78
C ALA A 243 -0.15 20.78 3.79
N LEU A 244 -0.23 19.95 2.74
CA LEU A 244 0.85 19.81 1.77
C LEU A 244 1.01 21.07 0.92
N ALA A 245 -0.08 21.73 0.51
CA ALA A 245 0.05 22.97 -0.25
C ALA A 245 0.65 24.11 0.59
N ALA A 246 0.23 24.26 1.85
CA ALA A 246 0.82 25.25 2.75
C ALA A 246 2.31 24.99 2.97
N HIS A 247 2.67 23.73 3.25
CA HIS A 247 4.06 23.32 3.49
C HIS A 247 4.95 23.52 2.27
N LEU A 248 4.48 23.12 1.08
CA LEU A 248 5.22 23.28 -0.17
C LEU A 248 5.41 24.75 -0.56
N ARG A 249 4.43 25.63 -0.28
CA ARG A 249 4.56 27.08 -0.52
C ARG A 249 5.65 27.71 0.32
N GLU A 250 5.71 27.38 1.61
CA GLU A 250 6.76 27.87 2.50
C GLU A 250 8.15 27.41 2.08
N LEU A 251 8.19 26.21 1.51
CA LEU A 251 9.40 25.63 0.94
C LEU A 251 9.77 26.26 -0.42
N GLY A 252 8.84 26.96 -1.10
CA GLY A 252 9.07 27.69 -2.36
C GLY A 252 8.56 27.00 -3.62
N ASP A 253 7.76 25.94 -3.51
CA ASP A 253 7.11 25.28 -4.64
C ASP A 253 5.74 25.90 -4.96
N ASP A 254 5.27 25.73 -6.19
CA ASP A 254 3.89 26.07 -6.59
C ASP A 254 2.99 24.81 -6.53
N PRO A 255 2.10 24.68 -5.52
CA PRO A 255 1.17 23.57 -5.42
C PRO A 255 -0.16 23.80 -6.17
N SER A 256 -0.31 24.83 -7.02
CA SER A 256 -1.57 25.14 -7.71
C SER A 256 -2.19 23.93 -8.45
N ARG A 257 -1.32 23.03 -8.97
CA ARG A 257 -1.71 21.80 -9.69
C ARG A 257 -1.49 20.52 -8.88
N LEU A 258 -1.50 20.60 -7.55
CA LEU A 258 -1.22 19.49 -6.66
C LEU A 258 -2.17 18.30 -6.89
N ARG A 259 -1.59 17.10 -6.90
CA ARG A 259 -2.31 15.84 -7.09
C ARG A 259 -1.87 14.77 -6.11
N ALA A 260 -2.76 13.80 -5.87
CA ALA A 260 -2.44 12.56 -5.17
C ALA A 260 -2.56 11.38 -6.13
N GLU A 261 -1.61 10.45 -6.02
CA GLU A 261 -1.73 9.12 -6.58
C GLU A 261 -2.45 8.23 -5.57
N VAL A 262 -3.57 7.62 -5.99
CA VAL A 262 -4.43 6.81 -5.13
C VAL A 262 -4.51 5.40 -5.69
N PRO A 263 -3.99 4.38 -4.98
CA PRO A 263 -4.22 2.99 -5.31
C PRO A 263 -5.72 2.64 -5.18
N MET A 264 -6.29 2.06 -6.23
CA MET A 264 -7.68 1.65 -6.27
C MET A 264 -7.81 0.19 -6.70
N ALA A 265 -8.64 -0.57 -6.01
CA ALA A 265 -8.95 -1.94 -6.38
C ALA A 265 -9.47 -2.01 -7.83
N LYS A 266 -8.98 -2.98 -8.60
CA LYS A 266 -9.50 -3.23 -9.94
C LYS A 266 -10.92 -3.80 -9.84
N ALA A 267 -11.72 -3.54 -10.87
CA ALA A 267 -13.04 -4.14 -11.01
C ALA A 267 -12.91 -5.61 -11.47
N GLY A 268 -13.90 -6.42 -11.10
CA GLY A 268 -14.00 -7.83 -11.49
C GLY A 268 -13.35 -8.79 -10.50
N GLU A 269 -13.20 -10.03 -10.94
CA GLU A 269 -12.66 -11.11 -10.10
C GLU A 269 -11.14 -10.96 -9.89
N ARG A 270 -10.70 -11.23 -8.65
CA ARG A 270 -9.28 -11.22 -8.29
C ARG A 270 -8.58 -12.44 -8.87
N THR A 271 -7.70 -12.23 -9.84
CA THR A 271 -6.88 -13.30 -10.45
C THR A 271 -5.38 -13.21 -10.09
N SER A 272 -5.01 -12.32 -9.17
CA SER A 272 -3.62 -12.06 -8.77
C SER A 272 -3.54 -11.52 -7.34
N HIS A 273 -2.38 -11.71 -6.70
CA HIS A 273 -2.15 -11.24 -5.33
C HIS A 273 -2.17 -9.70 -5.28
N ASN A 274 -1.69 -9.06 -6.34
CA ASN A 274 -1.82 -7.64 -6.60
C ASN A 274 -2.99 -7.36 -7.55
N HIS A 275 -4.06 -6.76 -7.05
CA HIS A 275 -5.30 -6.50 -7.78
C HIS A 275 -5.76 -5.03 -7.61
N PHE A 276 -4.84 -4.11 -7.85
CA PHE A 276 -5.09 -2.68 -7.85
C PHE A 276 -4.48 -2.01 -9.08
N GLY A 277 -4.90 -0.78 -9.34
CA GLY A 277 -4.25 0.16 -10.25
C GLY A 277 -4.18 1.54 -9.60
N ASN A 278 -3.22 2.35 -10.01
CA ASN A 278 -3.05 3.70 -9.46
C ASN A 278 -3.76 4.72 -10.34
N VAL A 279 -4.42 5.68 -9.70
CA VAL A 279 -5.12 6.77 -10.38
C VAL A 279 -4.70 8.13 -9.82
N GLY A 280 -4.64 9.14 -10.69
CA GLY A 280 -4.39 10.52 -10.30
C GLY A 280 -5.70 11.20 -9.89
N VAL A 281 -5.65 11.93 -8.77
CA VAL A 281 -6.74 12.72 -8.20
C VAL A 281 -6.23 14.13 -7.92
N GLY A 282 -6.97 15.14 -8.37
CA GLY A 282 -6.69 16.54 -8.03
C GLY A 282 -6.85 16.80 -6.53
N LEU A 283 -5.93 17.57 -5.95
CA LEU A 283 -6.03 17.98 -4.54
C LEU A 283 -6.69 19.35 -4.37
N TYR A 284 -6.65 20.21 -5.40
CA TYR A 284 -7.37 21.50 -5.46
C TYR A 284 -7.16 22.41 -4.22
N PRO A 285 -5.91 22.79 -3.91
CA PRO A 285 -5.59 23.48 -2.67
C PRO A 285 -6.16 24.90 -2.55
N ASP A 286 -6.58 25.50 -3.67
CA ASP A 286 -7.12 26.86 -3.72
C ASP A 286 -8.65 26.92 -3.57
N LEU A 287 -9.32 25.76 -3.54
CA LEU A 287 -10.76 25.67 -3.28
C LEU A 287 -11.06 25.66 -1.78
N SER A 288 -12.27 26.08 -1.42
CA SER A 288 -12.79 25.89 -0.05
C SER A 288 -12.86 24.40 0.30
N THR A 289 -12.89 24.06 1.59
CA THR A 289 -12.88 22.66 2.05
C THR A 289 -14.01 21.83 1.46
N ASP A 290 -15.23 22.37 1.39
CA ASP A 290 -16.40 21.64 0.90
C ASP A 290 -16.37 21.45 -0.62
N GLU A 291 -16.02 22.50 -1.37
CA GLU A 291 -15.83 22.41 -2.82
C GLU A 291 -14.70 21.43 -3.17
N ARG A 292 -13.58 21.50 -2.44
CA ARG A 292 -12.46 20.58 -2.62
C ARG A 292 -12.87 19.14 -2.40
N MET A 293 -13.58 18.84 -1.32
CA MET A 293 -14.08 17.48 -1.07
C MET A 293 -15.02 17.01 -2.16
N ALA A 294 -15.93 17.87 -2.64
CA ALA A 294 -16.84 17.53 -3.74
C ALA A 294 -16.07 17.19 -5.01
N ARG A 295 -15.06 18.00 -5.38
CA ARG A 295 -14.22 17.77 -6.56
C ARG A 295 -13.35 16.53 -6.44
N ILE A 296 -12.75 16.27 -5.27
CA ILE A 296 -12.01 15.03 -5.00
C ILE A 296 -12.91 13.80 -5.12
N ALA A 297 -14.12 13.86 -4.56
CA ALA A 297 -15.08 12.76 -4.63
C ALA A 297 -15.53 12.49 -6.07
N GLU A 298 -15.77 13.55 -6.84
CA GLU A 298 -16.09 13.46 -8.27
C GLU A 298 -14.94 12.81 -9.06
N ASP A 299 -13.70 13.26 -8.85
CA ASP A 299 -12.51 12.69 -9.49
C ASP A 299 -12.40 11.18 -9.20
N LEU A 300 -12.48 10.77 -7.93
CA LEU A 300 -12.41 9.37 -7.53
C LEU A 300 -13.51 8.52 -8.19
N GLU A 301 -14.73 9.04 -8.26
CA GLU A 301 -15.85 8.35 -8.92
C GLU A 301 -15.63 8.24 -10.43
N GLN A 302 -15.15 9.29 -11.10
CA GLN A 302 -14.77 9.24 -12.51
C GLN A 302 -13.67 8.20 -12.76
N ARG A 303 -12.65 8.14 -11.90
CA ARG A 303 -11.59 7.14 -11.99
C ARG A 303 -12.14 5.73 -11.79
N ARG A 304 -13.07 5.53 -10.86
CA ARG A 304 -13.74 4.24 -10.62
C ARG A 304 -14.55 3.79 -11.84
N ARG A 305 -15.34 4.69 -12.44
CA ARG A 305 -16.09 4.40 -13.68
C ARG A 305 -15.17 4.02 -14.82
N ARG A 306 -14.08 4.77 -15.02
CA ARG A 306 -13.08 4.45 -16.04
C ARG A 306 -12.40 3.10 -15.77
N ALA A 307 -12.07 2.80 -14.52
CA ALA A 307 -11.47 1.53 -14.12
C ALA A 307 -12.39 0.32 -14.36
N ALA A 308 -13.72 0.52 -14.29
CA ALA A 308 -14.73 -0.49 -14.58
C ALA A 308 -15.00 -0.67 -16.09
N HIS A 309 -14.48 0.22 -16.94
CA HIS A 309 -14.68 0.12 -18.38
C HIS A 309 -14.11 -1.19 -18.96
N PRO A 310 -14.80 -1.92 -19.84
CA PRO A 310 -14.36 -3.22 -20.37
C PRO A 310 -12.96 -3.23 -20.99
N ALA A 311 -12.51 -2.09 -21.53
CA ALA A 311 -11.15 -1.94 -22.04
C ALA A 311 -10.06 -2.18 -20.99
N MET A 312 -10.31 -1.84 -19.72
CA MET A 312 -9.34 -2.07 -18.63
C MET A 312 -9.15 -3.56 -18.37
N LEU A 313 -10.24 -4.33 -18.41
CA LEU A 313 -10.19 -5.79 -18.27
C LEU A 313 -9.48 -6.45 -19.45
N GLU A 314 -9.75 -6.03 -20.69
CA GLU A 314 -9.05 -6.58 -21.86
C GLU A 314 -7.56 -6.20 -21.88
N ALA A 315 -7.21 -4.98 -21.45
CA ALA A 315 -5.81 -4.58 -21.25
C ALA A 315 -5.12 -5.45 -20.18
N GLN A 316 -5.77 -5.70 -19.04
CA GLN A 316 -5.25 -6.59 -18.00
C GLN A 316 -5.05 -8.02 -18.53
N ARG A 317 -5.98 -8.55 -19.32
CA ARG A 317 -5.88 -9.88 -19.95
C ARG A 317 -4.72 -9.95 -20.95
N ALA A 318 -4.48 -8.89 -21.70
CA ALA A 318 -3.32 -8.79 -22.60
C ALA A 318 -2.01 -8.75 -21.81
N SER A 319 -1.92 -7.91 -20.77
CA SER A 319 -0.74 -7.86 -19.88
C SER A 319 -0.49 -9.20 -19.19
N ALA A 320 -1.54 -9.90 -18.75
CA ALA A 320 -1.45 -11.24 -18.18
C ALA A 320 -0.98 -12.30 -19.19
N ALA A 321 -1.11 -12.05 -20.49
CA ALA A 321 -0.63 -12.94 -21.55
C ALA A 321 0.83 -12.69 -21.95
N VAL A 322 1.49 -11.63 -21.47
CA VAL A 322 2.90 -11.38 -21.80
C VAL A 322 3.76 -12.60 -21.39
N PRO A 323 4.69 -13.08 -22.24
CA PRO A 323 5.65 -14.13 -21.88
C PRO A 323 6.65 -13.67 -20.83
N ALA A 324 7.09 -14.60 -19.97
CA ALA A 324 8.03 -14.31 -18.89
C ALA A 324 9.35 -13.66 -19.36
N PRO A 325 10.02 -14.12 -20.43
CA PRO A 325 11.25 -13.47 -20.91
C PRO A 325 11.04 -12.00 -21.27
N LEU A 326 9.92 -11.68 -21.94
CA LEU A 326 9.63 -10.34 -22.39
C LEU A 326 9.34 -9.40 -21.21
N LEU A 327 8.53 -9.87 -20.25
CA LEU A 327 8.25 -9.09 -19.04
C LEU A 327 9.53 -8.90 -18.19
N ARG A 328 10.32 -9.97 -18.00
CA ARG A 328 11.58 -9.92 -17.25
C ARG A 328 12.58 -8.97 -17.91
N TRP A 329 12.70 -9.01 -19.24
CA TRP A 329 13.51 -8.06 -20.01
C TRP A 329 13.04 -6.62 -19.81
N GLY A 330 11.73 -6.37 -19.89
CA GLY A 330 11.16 -5.04 -19.65
C GLY A 330 11.46 -4.51 -18.25
N VAL A 331 11.28 -5.34 -17.21
CA VAL A 331 11.71 -4.99 -15.84
C VAL A 331 13.21 -4.73 -15.78
N GLY A 332 14.02 -5.55 -16.47
CA GLY A 332 15.47 -5.38 -16.59
C GLY A 332 15.90 -4.04 -17.18
N ARG A 333 15.08 -3.42 -18.05
CA ARG A 333 15.33 -2.09 -18.64
C ARG A 333 14.93 -0.91 -17.77
N PHE A 334 14.17 -1.12 -16.69
CA PHE A 334 13.80 -0.05 -15.78
C PHE A 334 15.03 0.54 -15.07
N ASP A 335 15.27 1.84 -15.24
CA ASP A 335 16.34 2.57 -14.56
C ASP A 335 15.73 3.46 -13.47
N PRO A 336 15.95 3.18 -12.17
CA PRO A 336 15.39 3.96 -11.09
C PRO A 336 16.00 5.37 -10.97
N THR A 337 17.08 5.68 -11.68
CA THR A 337 17.74 7.00 -11.63
C THR A 337 17.17 7.99 -12.65
N LEU A 338 16.35 7.52 -13.59
CA LEU A 338 15.72 8.39 -14.57
C LEU A 338 14.45 9.00 -14.00
N CYS A 339 14.46 10.33 -13.85
CA CYS A 339 13.34 11.09 -13.29
C CYS A 339 12.52 11.77 -14.39
N SER A 340 11.20 11.63 -14.32
CA SER A 340 10.27 12.33 -15.21
C SER A 340 9.99 13.75 -14.70
N PRO A 341 9.89 14.78 -15.57
CA PRO A 341 9.48 16.12 -15.15
C PRO A 341 8.01 16.19 -14.72
N THR A 342 7.22 15.15 -15.00
CA THR A 342 5.81 15.06 -14.63
C THR A 342 5.49 13.73 -13.94
N VAL A 343 4.46 13.75 -13.08
CA VAL A 343 4.05 12.63 -12.23
C VAL A 343 2.52 12.48 -12.22
N THR A 344 2.02 11.31 -11.81
CA THR A 344 0.59 11.07 -11.59
C THR A 344 0.07 11.84 -10.37
N GLY A 345 0.92 11.97 -9.34
CA GLY A 345 0.64 12.67 -8.09
C GLY A 345 1.92 13.15 -7.42
N ASN A 346 1.82 14.22 -6.65
CA ASN A 346 2.91 14.79 -5.86
C ASN A 346 3.07 14.12 -4.48
N THR A 347 2.08 13.32 -4.11
CA THR A 347 2.10 12.39 -2.97
C THR A 347 1.32 11.13 -3.34
N VAL A 348 1.48 10.06 -2.57
CA VAL A 348 0.62 8.87 -2.60
C VAL A 348 -0.31 8.91 -1.40
N VAL A 349 -1.60 8.59 -1.58
CA VAL A 349 -2.53 8.34 -0.46
C VAL A 349 -3.12 6.95 -0.61
N SER A 350 -2.62 6.00 0.17
CA SER A 350 -3.11 4.62 0.21
C SER A 350 -4.13 4.47 1.33
N SER A 351 -5.36 4.04 1.01
CA SER A 351 -6.45 3.90 1.99
C SER A 351 -6.96 2.46 2.05
N VAL A 352 -6.88 1.85 3.24
CA VAL A 352 -7.28 0.46 3.47
C VAL A 352 -8.08 0.35 4.77
N ASN A 353 -9.32 -0.10 4.67
CA ASN A 353 -10.12 -0.50 5.83
C ASN A 353 -9.76 -1.93 6.25
N ARG A 354 -9.18 -2.13 7.44
CA ARG A 354 -8.73 -3.43 7.96
C ARG A 354 -9.80 -4.16 8.77
N GLY A 355 -11.03 -3.63 8.81
CA GLY A 355 -12.21 -4.29 9.39
C GLY A 355 -12.48 -3.88 10.84
N PRO A 356 -13.25 -4.67 11.61
CA PRO A 356 -13.53 -4.41 13.02
C PRO A 356 -12.28 -4.54 13.89
N ALA A 357 -12.32 -3.97 15.11
CA ALA A 357 -11.26 -4.09 16.11
C ALA A 357 -11.36 -5.43 16.88
N ASP A 358 -11.27 -6.54 16.15
CA ASP A 358 -11.41 -7.92 16.64
C ASP A 358 -10.08 -8.70 16.64
N LEU A 359 -8.96 -8.00 16.43
CA LEU A 359 -7.63 -8.60 16.35
C LEU A 359 -6.96 -8.62 17.71
N HIS A 360 -6.24 -9.70 18.00
CA HIS A 360 -5.59 -9.92 19.29
C HIS A 360 -4.16 -10.43 19.11
N PHE A 361 -3.27 -10.00 20.00
CA PHE A 361 -1.93 -10.54 20.16
C PHE A 361 -1.75 -10.98 21.61
N GLY A 362 -1.84 -12.30 21.84
CA GLY A 362 -2.01 -12.82 23.19
C GLY A 362 -3.36 -12.43 23.78
N ASP A 363 -3.32 -11.90 24.99
CA ASP A 363 -4.42 -11.30 25.76
C ASP A 363 -4.70 -9.83 25.39
N ALA A 364 -3.81 -9.18 24.63
CA ALA A 364 -3.95 -7.78 24.26
C ALA A 364 -4.80 -7.56 23.00
N SER A 365 -5.74 -6.61 23.06
CA SER A 365 -6.65 -6.24 21.97
C SER A 365 -6.11 -5.09 21.11
N VAL A 366 -6.38 -5.12 19.80
CA VAL A 366 -5.94 -4.07 18.87
C VAL A 366 -6.64 -2.74 19.17
N VAL A 367 -5.87 -1.65 19.21
CA VAL A 367 -6.40 -0.28 19.39
C VAL A 367 -6.18 0.61 18.17
N MET A 368 -5.13 0.34 17.41
CA MET A 368 -4.77 1.11 16.22
C MET A 368 -4.05 0.25 15.19
N THR A 369 -4.07 0.69 13.95
CA THR A 369 -3.32 0.04 12.88
C THR A 369 -2.85 1.06 11.86
N ALA A 370 -1.61 0.92 11.39
CA ALA A 370 -1.03 1.81 10.40
C ALA A 370 -0.31 1.00 9.32
N GLY A 371 0.04 1.69 8.25
CA GLY A 371 0.92 1.19 7.20
C GLY A 371 1.64 2.37 6.61
N TYR A 372 2.90 2.18 6.23
CA TYR A 372 3.75 3.25 5.71
C TYR A 372 4.07 2.91 4.28
N PRO A 373 3.32 3.43 3.28
CA PRO A 373 3.64 3.17 1.88
C PRO A 373 5.10 3.51 1.60
N SER A 374 5.75 2.69 0.78
CA SER A 374 7.19 2.83 0.54
C SER A 374 7.47 4.08 -0.29
N LEU A 375 8.59 4.74 0.01
CA LEU A 375 9.13 5.79 -0.85
C LEU A 375 9.67 5.17 -2.14
N SER A 376 9.70 5.94 -3.22
CA SER A 376 10.24 5.52 -4.51
C SER A 376 11.12 6.63 -5.10
N PRO A 377 11.90 6.36 -6.16
CA PRO A 377 12.77 7.38 -6.76
C PRO A 377 12.05 8.67 -7.20
N MET A 378 10.74 8.59 -7.49
CA MET A 378 9.90 9.72 -7.89
C MET A 378 8.86 10.11 -6.81
N MET A 379 9.02 9.62 -5.58
CA MET A 379 8.07 9.83 -4.49
C MET A 379 8.78 9.82 -3.13
N GLY A 380 9.10 11.02 -2.64
CA GLY A 380 9.71 11.24 -1.33
C GLY A 380 8.72 11.48 -0.20
N LEU A 381 7.42 11.55 -0.47
CA LEU A 381 6.36 11.69 0.52
C LEU A 381 5.18 10.77 0.19
N THR A 382 4.71 10.01 1.18
CA THR A 382 3.51 9.18 1.06
C THR A 382 2.67 9.20 2.32
N HIS A 383 1.38 8.88 2.15
CA HIS A 383 0.38 8.82 3.21
C HIS A 383 -0.34 7.49 3.21
N GLY A 384 -0.59 6.96 4.41
CA GLY A 384 -1.47 5.82 4.62
C GLY A 384 -2.71 6.22 5.42
N VAL A 385 -3.87 5.69 5.06
CA VAL A 385 -5.14 5.87 5.77
C VAL A 385 -5.66 4.48 6.12
N HIS A 386 -5.54 4.11 7.40
CA HIS A 386 -5.78 2.75 7.85
C HIS A 386 -6.82 2.73 8.95
N GLY A 387 -7.94 2.03 8.71
CA GLY A 387 -9.02 1.91 9.67
C GLY A 387 -9.04 0.55 10.36
N ILE A 388 -9.25 0.55 11.68
CA ILE A 388 -9.58 -0.66 12.47
C ILE A 388 -10.68 -0.31 13.49
N GLY A 389 -11.85 -0.93 13.35
CA GLY A 389 -13.06 -0.51 14.05
C GLY A 389 -13.37 0.97 13.79
N ASP A 390 -13.42 1.74 14.88
CA ASP A 390 -13.67 3.18 14.88
C ASP A 390 -12.38 4.02 14.81
N THR A 391 -11.20 3.43 15.00
CA THR A 391 -9.93 4.16 14.93
C THR A 391 -9.43 4.23 13.49
N ILE A 392 -9.11 5.44 13.04
CA ILE A 392 -8.45 5.73 11.76
C ILE A 392 -7.06 6.27 12.06
N ALA A 393 -6.02 5.60 11.55
CA ALA A 393 -4.65 6.10 11.57
C ALA A 393 -4.31 6.72 10.22
N ILE A 394 -3.77 7.93 10.28
CA ILE A 394 -3.25 8.68 9.13
C ILE A 394 -1.75 8.72 9.32
N SER A 395 -1.04 7.89 8.56
CA SER A 395 0.41 7.77 8.59
C SER A 395 1.05 8.64 7.53
N VAL A 396 2.19 9.22 7.86
CA VAL A 396 3.07 9.95 6.94
C VAL A 396 4.40 9.21 6.90
N HIS A 397 4.92 8.96 5.70
CA HIS A 397 6.28 8.47 5.48
C HIS A 397 6.96 9.42 4.51
N ALA A 398 8.07 10.02 4.94
CA ALA A 398 8.74 11.05 4.17
C ALA A 398 10.26 10.99 4.32
N ALA A 399 10.95 11.44 3.27
CA ALA A 399 12.35 11.80 3.33
C ALA A 399 12.50 13.29 3.63
N GLU A 400 13.57 13.63 4.36
CA GLU A 400 13.96 15.01 4.65
C GLU A 400 14.11 15.83 3.36
N SER A 401 14.66 15.25 2.29
CA SER A 401 14.77 15.94 0.99
C SER A 401 13.42 16.37 0.38
N ALA A 402 12.32 15.74 0.78
CA ALA A 402 10.99 15.94 0.20
C ALA A 402 10.15 16.97 0.96
N ILE A 403 10.30 17.04 2.29
CA ILE A 403 9.47 17.91 3.15
C ILE A 403 10.26 18.67 4.22
N GLY A 404 11.58 18.49 4.33
CA GLY A 404 12.35 19.00 5.46
C GLY A 404 11.92 18.33 6.76
N ASP A 405 11.56 19.13 7.76
CA ASP A 405 11.07 18.62 9.05
C ASP A 405 9.68 17.97 8.91
N ILE A 406 9.61 16.68 9.25
CA ILE A 406 8.37 15.90 9.23
C ILE A 406 7.39 16.34 10.32
N ASP A 407 7.89 16.80 11.47
CA ASP A 407 7.03 17.16 12.59
C ASP A 407 6.25 18.43 12.25
N SER A 408 6.92 19.45 11.71
CA SER A 408 6.28 20.63 11.14
C SER A 408 5.19 20.32 10.11
N TYR A 409 5.42 19.32 9.23
CA TYR A 409 4.41 18.92 8.24
C TYR A 409 3.22 18.19 8.90
N VAL A 410 3.49 17.33 9.88
CA VAL A 410 2.47 16.54 10.58
C VAL A 410 1.60 17.42 11.46
N GLU A 411 2.15 18.46 12.10
CA GLU A 411 1.37 19.47 12.82
C GLU A 411 0.37 20.17 11.91
N ARG A 412 0.77 20.54 10.68
CA ARG A 412 -0.14 21.12 9.67
C ARG A 412 -1.22 20.14 9.24
N LEU A 413 -0.85 18.87 9.07
CA LEU A 413 -1.80 17.82 8.73
C LEU A 413 -2.82 17.60 9.85
N ASP A 414 -2.35 17.56 11.10
CA ASP A 414 -3.19 17.41 12.28
C ASP A 414 -4.17 18.58 12.42
N ALA A 415 -3.69 19.81 12.24
CA ALA A 415 -4.51 21.02 12.25
C ALA A 415 -5.53 21.08 11.09
N ALA A 416 -5.22 20.49 9.94
CA ALA A 416 -6.13 20.41 8.80
C ALA A 416 -7.21 19.32 8.95
N LEU A 417 -7.02 18.39 9.89
CA LEU A 417 -8.01 17.37 10.22
C LEU A 417 -8.99 17.91 11.27
N PRO A 418 -10.27 17.51 11.24
CA PRO A 418 -11.24 17.89 12.27
C PRO A 418 -10.71 17.51 13.66
N ALA A 419 -10.77 18.46 14.59
CA ALA A 419 -10.47 18.22 16.00
C ALA A 419 -11.67 17.57 16.72
N ASP A 420 -11.42 17.02 17.91
CA ASP A 420 -12.49 16.64 18.83
C ASP A 420 -13.34 17.87 19.14
N ARG A 421 -14.64 17.80 18.81
CA ARG A 421 -15.62 18.62 19.51
C ARG A 421 -15.81 17.95 20.87
N ALA A 422 -15.15 18.50 21.88
CA ALA A 422 -15.41 18.15 23.27
C ALA A 422 -16.89 18.33 23.63
#